data_AF-A0A1S1N6A7-F1
#
_entry.id   AF-A0A1S1N6A7-F1
#
_cell.length_a   1.000
_cell.length_b   1.000
_cell.length_c   1.000
_cell.angle_alpha   90.00
_cell.angle_beta   90.00
_cell.angle_gamma   90.00
#
_symmetry.space_group_name_H-M   'P 1'
#
loop_
_entity.id
_entity.type
_entity.pdbx_description
1 polymer ?
#
loop_
_entity_poly.entity_id
_entity_poly.type
_entity_poly.pdbx_seq_one_letter_code
_entity_poly.pdbx_strand_id
1 'polypeptide(L)'
;MSFAFQKPRIRLSTTFSPETSSLLYKGNDFELEFDSNESVNKFNELFKFLEMGLALVELQAEAERIGYSKDELDDILHALDDCRLLTEVQQTSNEGMTGLELAFHLEDLYFNEWKPKDGETPLTQLFLDGQPSTEIITGWSFEYYNVTKLAHDAIISLVLPSHGKVKAQAVDFYNEEYRHDKLMLKSLQALGYTEVEIESSIPLPATLALINLLAHWGKTDPLSYMASLFIYEGEVSDYRPYTDALRNNGMPDEFVHGQEVHNDINVDGGHGFESREFLSLIPFVSNEDIKRVEFNLRRLIETERLVHEQIMSYYQSPQVSIPRRLNVTAQSEITPYTAAFQSVGSIAELAVNAPSQLPKYDSDKQVADHFIFTGMNLLASVLPRVPDANVHKLSKYFVRFNRHASSEELFENIHVADEKLNFISLQVLEASYKNPMIGLFLYKTVIEQLFSFDASNDENDGVGKLERFHEELTEYFTSIPGALSETEMYYFHSQIYVLNQALSQLEK
;
A
#
# COMPACT_ATOMS: atom_id res chain seq x y z
N MET A 1 -13.29 -22.95 29.01
CA MET A 1 -12.26 -23.79 28.37
C MET A 1 -10.99 -23.63 29.19
N SER A 2 -10.10 -24.63 29.27
CA SER A 2 -8.81 -24.41 29.95
C SER A 2 -7.91 -23.54 29.08
N PHE A 3 -7.39 -22.43 29.61
CA PHE A 3 -6.42 -21.58 28.93
C PHE A 3 -5.17 -22.39 28.55
N ALA A 4 -4.67 -22.22 27.31
CA ALA A 4 -3.71 -23.14 26.70
C ALA A 4 -2.27 -22.96 27.22
N PHE A 5 -1.92 -21.80 27.77
CA PHE A 5 -0.56 -21.47 28.20
C PHE A 5 -0.31 -21.85 29.65
N GLN A 6 0.87 -22.41 29.91
CA GLN A 6 1.36 -22.70 31.26
C GLN A 6 2.17 -21.53 31.83
N LYS A 7 2.89 -20.80 30.97
CA LYS A 7 3.64 -19.58 31.27
C LYS A 7 3.41 -18.56 30.16
N PRO A 8 2.23 -17.91 30.12
CA PRO A 8 1.95 -16.92 29.09
C PRO A 8 2.95 -15.76 29.21
N ARG A 9 3.50 -15.38 28.06
CA ARG A 9 4.44 -14.29 27.92
C ARG A 9 3.98 -13.35 26.81
N ILE A 10 4.13 -12.05 26.96
CA ILE A 10 3.96 -11.15 25.81
C ILE A 10 5.07 -11.44 24.78
N ARG A 11 4.73 -11.40 23.50
CA ARG A 11 5.71 -11.61 22.43
C ARG A 11 6.83 -10.57 22.49
N LEU A 12 8.02 -11.03 22.12
CA LEU A 12 9.18 -10.16 21.98
C LEU A 12 8.89 -9.07 20.94
N SER A 13 9.30 -7.83 21.24
CA SER A 13 9.02 -6.63 20.45
C SER A 13 7.58 -6.13 20.49
N THR A 14 6.71 -6.74 21.32
CA THR A 14 5.46 -6.07 21.69
C THR A 14 5.78 -4.94 22.66
N THR A 15 5.34 -3.72 22.37
CA THR A 15 5.49 -2.57 23.27
C THR A 15 4.13 -2.03 23.67
N PHE A 16 3.95 -1.74 24.96
CA PHE A 16 2.77 -1.05 25.46
C PHE A 16 3.07 0.44 25.65
N SER A 17 2.19 1.30 25.13
CA SER A 17 2.21 2.74 25.33
C SER A 17 1.04 3.14 26.23
N PRO A 18 1.29 3.43 27.53
CA PRO A 18 0.24 3.85 28.45
C PRO A 18 -0.44 5.17 28.07
N GLU A 19 0.27 6.06 27.36
CA GLU A 19 -0.26 7.37 26.96
C GLU A 19 -1.32 7.26 25.87
N THR A 20 -1.13 6.31 24.95
CA THR A 20 -2.07 6.04 23.85
C THR A 20 -2.96 4.84 24.12
N SER A 21 -2.78 4.16 25.26
CA SER A 21 -3.46 2.91 25.60
C SER A 21 -3.36 1.88 24.48
N SER A 22 -2.18 1.73 23.87
CA SER A 22 -2.04 0.88 22.70
C SER A 22 -0.84 -0.06 22.76
N LEU A 23 -1.00 -1.23 22.13
CA LEU A 23 0.05 -2.23 21.97
C LEU A 23 0.55 -2.20 20.53
N LEU A 24 1.87 -2.11 20.35
CA LEU A 24 2.50 -2.22 19.04
C LEU A 24 3.20 -3.57 18.94
N TYR A 25 2.87 -4.36 17.92
CA TYR A 25 3.57 -5.62 17.62
C TYR A 25 3.70 -5.83 16.11
N LYS A 26 4.95 -5.94 15.63
CA LYS A 26 5.29 -6.07 14.21
C LYS A 26 4.60 -5.02 13.31
N GLY A 27 4.50 -3.79 13.79
CA GLY A 27 3.87 -2.67 13.07
C GLY A 27 2.34 -2.66 13.08
N ASN A 28 1.70 -3.60 13.79
CA ASN A 28 0.27 -3.55 14.10
C ASN A 28 0.05 -2.77 15.39
N ASP A 29 -0.93 -1.88 15.38
CA ASP A 29 -1.40 -1.15 16.55
C ASP A 29 -2.71 -1.78 17.05
N PHE A 30 -2.76 -2.08 18.34
CA PHE A 30 -3.92 -2.63 19.01
C PHE A 30 -4.35 -1.64 20.09
N GLU A 31 -5.44 -0.94 19.83
CA GLU A 31 -6.04 -0.02 20.79
C GLU A 31 -6.73 -0.81 21.91
N LEU A 32 -6.46 -0.40 23.15
CA LEU A 32 -7.07 -0.94 24.35
C LEU A 32 -8.00 0.11 24.95
N GLU A 33 -9.23 -0.30 25.24
CA GLU A 33 -10.19 0.55 25.93
C GLU A 33 -10.07 0.36 27.44
N PHE A 34 -9.85 1.45 28.17
CA PHE A 34 -9.77 1.45 29.63
C PHE A 34 -10.76 2.46 30.21
N ASP A 35 -11.51 2.04 31.23
CA ASP A 35 -12.48 2.90 31.92
C ASP A 35 -11.83 4.00 32.77
N SER A 36 -10.53 3.88 33.08
CA SER A 36 -9.82 4.83 33.94
C SER A 36 -8.30 4.76 33.78
N ASN A 37 -7.61 5.84 34.19
CA ASN A 37 -6.15 5.86 34.30
C ASN A 37 -5.61 4.83 35.33
N GLU A 38 -6.43 4.46 36.33
CA GLU A 38 -6.06 3.38 37.26
C GLU A 38 -5.99 2.04 36.52
N SER A 39 -6.94 1.76 35.64
CA SER A 39 -6.96 0.55 34.81
C SER A 39 -5.77 0.48 33.87
N VAL A 40 -5.36 1.61 33.26
CA VAL A 40 -4.14 1.71 32.45
C VAL A 40 -2.89 1.33 33.26
N ASN A 41 -2.78 1.85 34.48
CA ASN A 41 -1.65 1.55 35.36
C ASN A 41 -1.62 0.08 35.80
N LYS A 42 -2.78 -0.50 36.11
CA LYS A 42 -2.91 -1.94 36.41
C LYS A 42 -2.47 -2.78 35.22
N PHE A 43 -2.93 -2.45 34.02
CA PHE A 43 -2.52 -3.16 32.82
C PHE A 43 -1.02 -3.02 32.54
N ASN A 44 -0.43 -1.84 32.76
CA ASN A 44 1.02 -1.64 32.64
C ASN A 44 1.83 -2.54 33.60
N GLU A 45 1.33 -2.78 34.82
CA GLU A 45 1.96 -3.74 35.74
C GLU A 45 1.78 -5.18 35.28
N LEU A 46 0.56 -5.55 34.85
CA LEU A 46 0.28 -6.87 34.28
C LEU A 46 1.17 -7.16 33.05
N PHE A 47 1.34 -6.17 32.17
CA PHE A 47 2.18 -6.26 30.99
C PHE A 47 3.62 -6.64 31.35
N LYS A 48 4.19 -6.05 32.41
CA LYS A 48 5.53 -6.41 32.90
C LYS A 48 5.60 -7.84 33.41
N PHE A 49 4.55 -8.34 34.08
CA PHE A 49 4.50 -9.74 34.49
C PHE A 49 4.44 -10.69 33.28
N LEU A 50 3.72 -10.29 32.23
CA LEU A 50 3.69 -10.98 30.95
C LEU A 50 5.05 -10.91 30.22
N GLU A 51 5.81 -9.82 30.31
CA GLU A 51 7.18 -9.77 29.77
C GLU A 51 8.12 -10.77 30.44
N MET A 52 7.94 -10.96 31.75
CA MET A 52 8.71 -11.93 32.56
C MET A 52 8.34 -13.38 32.26
N GLY A 53 7.08 -13.64 31.86
CA GLY A 53 6.62 -14.97 31.53
C GLY A 53 6.53 -15.91 32.75
N LEU A 54 5.83 -15.44 33.79
CA LEU A 54 5.60 -16.19 35.02
C LEU A 54 4.77 -17.45 34.77
N ALA A 55 4.87 -18.45 35.66
CA ALA A 55 3.92 -19.56 35.61
C ALA A 55 2.49 -19.06 35.85
N LEU A 56 1.48 -19.67 35.24
CA LEU A 56 0.10 -19.17 35.27
C LEU A 56 -0.42 -18.97 36.70
N VAL A 57 -0.03 -19.84 37.64
CA VAL A 57 -0.37 -19.72 39.07
C VAL A 57 0.29 -18.50 39.72
N GLU A 58 1.55 -18.21 39.37
CA GLU A 58 2.28 -17.04 39.86
C GLU A 58 1.74 -15.75 39.24
N LEU A 59 1.42 -15.78 37.94
CA LEU A 59 0.78 -14.67 37.24
C LEU A 59 -0.59 -14.35 37.85
N GLN A 60 -1.39 -15.37 38.18
CA GLN A 60 -2.67 -15.20 38.87
C GLN A 60 -2.51 -14.51 40.22
N ALA A 61 -1.49 -14.89 41.01
CA ALA A 61 -1.22 -14.26 42.30
C ALA A 61 -0.78 -12.79 42.16
N GLU A 62 0.08 -12.48 41.18
CA GLU A 62 0.49 -11.11 40.93
C GLU A 62 -0.64 -10.24 40.35
N ALA A 63 -1.47 -10.80 39.48
CA ALA A 63 -2.66 -10.14 38.94
C ALA A 63 -3.67 -9.79 40.05
N GLU A 64 -3.91 -10.71 40.99
CA GLU A 64 -4.77 -10.46 42.16
C GLU A 64 -4.19 -9.35 43.05
N ARG A 65 -2.86 -9.31 43.23
CA ARG A 65 -2.18 -8.27 44.02
C ARG A 65 -2.39 -6.87 43.44
N ILE A 66 -2.47 -6.74 42.12
CA ILE A 66 -2.72 -5.46 41.43
C ILE A 66 -4.21 -5.20 41.16
N GLY A 67 -5.09 -6.10 41.59
CA GLY A 67 -6.53 -5.90 41.64
C GLY A 67 -7.32 -6.48 40.46
N TYR A 68 -6.77 -7.43 39.70
CA TYR A 68 -7.53 -8.24 38.75
C TYR A 68 -8.09 -9.50 39.43
N SER A 69 -9.36 -9.79 39.21
CA SER A 69 -9.92 -11.10 39.51
C SER A 69 -9.40 -12.16 38.52
N LYS A 70 -9.60 -13.43 38.87
CA LYS A 70 -9.21 -14.54 37.99
C LYS A 70 -9.94 -14.49 36.64
N ASP A 71 -11.24 -14.20 36.66
CA ASP A 71 -12.05 -14.18 35.44
C ASP A 71 -11.62 -13.02 34.51
N GLU A 72 -11.33 -11.84 35.08
CA GLU A 72 -10.79 -10.70 34.31
C GLU A 72 -9.42 -11.02 33.70
N LEU A 73 -8.53 -11.71 34.45
CA LEU A 73 -7.24 -12.13 33.91
C LEU A 73 -7.44 -13.14 32.77
N ASP A 74 -8.31 -14.15 32.94
CA ASP A 74 -8.58 -15.14 31.90
C ASP A 74 -9.13 -14.47 30.62
N ASP A 75 -10.03 -13.49 30.75
CA ASP A 75 -10.56 -12.71 29.62
C ASP A 75 -9.46 -11.88 28.91
N ILE A 76 -8.60 -11.19 29.66
CA ILE A 76 -7.47 -10.44 29.11
C ILE A 76 -6.51 -11.37 28.37
N LEU A 77 -6.18 -12.50 28.97
CA LEU A 77 -5.27 -13.48 28.39
C LEU A 77 -5.86 -14.08 27.09
N HIS A 78 -7.16 -14.34 27.05
CA HIS A 78 -7.85 -14.75 25.83
C HIS A 78 -7.84 -13.66 24.75
N ALA A 79 -8.13 -12.40 25.10
CA ALA A 79 -8.09 -11.30 24.15
C ALA A 79 -6.68 -11.09 23.56
N LEU A 80 -5.64 -11.15 24.41
CA LEU A 80 -4.26 -11.06 23.94
C LEU A 80 -3.85 -12.26 23.08
N ASP A 81 -4.32 -13.48 23.38
CA ASP A 81 -4.06 -14.66 22.53
C ASP A 81 -4.82 -14.61 21.20
N ASP A 82 -6.06 -14.12 21.19
CA ASP A 82 -6.85 -13.93 19.98
C ASP A 82 -6.16 -12.93 19.03
N CYS A 83 -5.50 -11.91 19.60
CA CYS A 83 -4.62 -10.98 18.88
C CYS A 83 -3.21 -11.53 18.63
N ARG A 84 -2.90 -12.75 19.08
CA ARG A 84 -1.58 -13.40 18.99
C ARG A 84 -0.45 -12.59 19.62
N LEU A 85 -0.76 -11.81 20.64
CA LEU A 85 0.20 -11.03 21.41
C LEU A 85 0.87 -11.83 22.52
N LEU A 86 0.32 -13.00 22.86
CA LEU A 86 0.92 -13.96 23.77
C LEU A 86 1.73 -15.03 23.04
N THR A 87 2.73 -15.55 23.76
CA THR A 87 3.54 -16.73 23.46
C THR A 87 3.74 -17.52 24.75
N GLU A 88 4.14 -18.77 24.64
CA GLU A 88 4.60 -19.56 25.78
C GLU A 88 6.05 -19.20 26.06
N VAL A 89 6.47 -19.01 27.32
CA VAL A 89 7.91 -18.94 27.61
C VAL A 89 8.52 -20.23 27.12
N GLN A 90 9.36 -20.13 26.07
CA GLN A 90 10.12 -21.26 25.56
C GLN A 90 10.82 -21.94 26.75
N GLN A 91 10.28 -23.06 27.21
CA GLN A 91 11.16 -24.19 27.44
C GLN A 91 11.88 -24.39 26.11
N THR A 92 13.19 -24.54 26.12
CA THR A 92 13.98 -24.94 24.96
C THR A 92 13.48 -26.30 24.48
N SER A 93 12.31 -26.35 23.83
CA SER A 93 11.87 -27.52 23.11
C SER A 93 12.60 -27.44 21.78
N ASN A 94 13.34 -28.49 21.46
CA ASN A 94 13.82 -28.73 20.11
C ASN A 94 12.67 -29.19 19.20
N GLU A 95 11.42 -28.81 19.52
CA GLU A 95 10.21 -29.25 18.84
C GLU A 95 9.78 -28.15 17.86
N GLY A 96 9.85 -28.48 16.59
CA GLY A 96 9.59 -27.64 15.45
C GLY A 96 9.96 -28.42 14.19
N MET A 97 10.00 -27.74 13.04
CA MET A 97 10.40 -28.34 11.78
C MET A 97 11.21 -27.36 10.94
N THR A 98 11.94 -27.85 9.95
CA THR A 98 12.56 -26.99 8.94
C THR A 98 11.48 -26.30 8.10
N GLY A 99 11.79 -25.18 7.45
CA GLY A 99 10.80 -24.54 6.59
C GLY A 99 10.36 -25.43 5.42
N LEU A 100 11.24 -26.29 4.88
CA LEU A 100 10.85 -27.23 3.84
C LEU A 100 9.86 -28.28 4.35
N GLU A 101 10.03 -28.79 5.58
CA GLU A 101 9.04 -29.66 6.21
C GLU A 101 7.71 -28.93 6.44
N LEU A 102 7.75 -27.64 6.80
CA LEU A 102 6.55 -26.81 6.89
C LEU A 102 5.84 -26.69 5.54
N ALA A 103 6.56 -26.47 4.44
CA ALA A 103 5.95 -26.38 3.11
C ALA A 103 5.13 -27.64 2.79
N PHE A 104 5.72 -28.83 2.97
CA PHE A 104 5.02 -30.10 2.74
C PHE A 104 3.85 -30.32 3.70
N HIS A 105 3.99 -29.92 4.97
CA HIS A 105 2.91 -30.00 5.95
C HIS A 105 1.71 -29.14 5.55
N LEU A 106 1.95 -27.91 5.09
CA LEU A 106 0.88 -26.99 4.66
C LEU A 106 0.20 -27.45 3.37
N GLU A 107 0.96 -27.99 2.42
CA GLU A 107 0.41 -28.60 1.20
C GLU A 107 -0.47 -29.82 1.53
N ASP A 108 -0.03 -30.68 2.46
CA ASP A 108 -0.82 -31.83 2.92
C ASP A 108 -2.13 -31.37 3.57
N LEU A 109 -2.06 -30.38 4.47
CA LEU A 109 -3.26 -29.77 5.06
C LEU A 109 -4.19 -29.19 3.99
N TYR A 110 -3.66 -28.45 3.02
CA TYR A 110 -4.46 -27.82 1.97
C TYR A 110 -5.14 -28.86 1.07
N PHE A 111 -4.37 -29.75 0.45
CA PHE A 111 -4.86 -30.66 -0.58
C PHE A 111 -5.60 -31.88 -0.01
N ASN A 112 -5.19 -32.39 1.16
CA ASN A 112 -5.75 -33.63 1.71
C ASN A 112 -6.76 -33.41 2.85
N GLU A 113 -6.78 -32.24 3.49
CA GLU A 113 -7.73 -31.94 4.56
C GLU A 113 -8.71 -30.81 4.22
N TRP A 114 -8.22 -29.60 3.95
CA TRP A 114 -9.06 -28.41 3.82
C TRP A 114 -9.85 -28.39 2.52
N LYS A 115 -9.19 -28.54 1.36
CA LYS A 115 -9.86 -28.52 0.04
C LYS A 115 -10.93 -29.61 -0.09
N PRO A 116 -10.70 -30.88 0.30
CA PRO A 116 -11.74 -31.91 0.25
C PRO A 116 -12.92 -31.64 1.19
N LYS A 117 -12.67 -31.02 2.35
CA LYS A 117 -13.69 -30.71 3.36
C LYS A 117 -14.55 -29.51 2.95
N ASP A 118 -13.94 -28.45 2.45
CA ASP A 118 -14.63 -27.22 2.06
C ASP A 118 -15.29 -27.34 0.67
N GLY A 119 -14.78 -28.25 -0.17
CA GLY A 119 -15.20 -28.44 -1.55
C GLY A 119 -14.81 -27.28 -2.47
N GLU A 120 -15.05 -27.47 -3.76
CA GLU A 120 -14.84 -26.42 -4.76
C GLU A 120 -15.80 -25.25 -4.55
N THR A 121 -15.32 -24.05 -4.86
CA THR A 121 -16.20 -22.87 -4.83
C THR A 121 -17.18 -22.91 -6.01
N PRO A 122 -18.36 -22.25 -5.90
CA PRO A 122 -19.29 -22.17 -7.03
C PRO A 122 -18.69 -21.57 -8.30
N LEU A 123 -17.75 -20.61 -8.16
CA LEU A 123 -17.05 -20.02 -9.30
C LEU A 123 -16.11 -21.04 -9.95
N THR A 124 -15.29 -21.73 -9.16
CA THR A 124 -14.39 -22.77 -9.66
C THR A 124 -15.17 -23.87 -10.39
N GLN A 125 -16.25 -24.36 -9.78
CA GLN A 125 -17.09 -25.38 -10.40
C GLN A 125 -17.69 -24.91 -11.72
N LEU A 126 -18.10 -23.64 -11.82
CA LEU A 126 -18.65 -23.07 -13.06
C LEU A 126 -17.63 -23.11 -14.21
N PHE A 127 -16.36 -22.80 -13.93
CA PHE A 127 -15.27 -22.93 -14.90
C PHE A 127 -14.94 -24.39 -15.23
N LEU A 128 -14.90 -25.28 -14.23
CA LEU A 128 -14.68 -26.72 -14.43
C LEU A 128 -15.78 -27.35 -15.31
N ASP A 129 -17.03 -26.92 -15.14
CA ASP A 129 -18.17 -27.36 -15.94
C ASP A 129 -18.17 -26.72 -17.36
N GLY A 130 -17.31 -25.72 -17.59
CA GLY A 130 -17.18 -25.02 -18.87
C GLY A 130 -18.36 -24.11 -19.21
N GLN A 131 -19.16 -23.69 -18.22
CA GLN A 131 -20.38 -22.89 -18.42
C GLN A 131 -20.36 -21.46 -17.82
N PRO A 132 -19.23 -20.74 -17.69
CA PRO A 132 -19.27 -19.35 -17.21
C PRO A 132 -19.87 -18.41 -18.28
N SER A 133 -20.67 -17.43 -17.85
CA SER A 133 -21.15 -16.37 -18.76
C SER A 133 -20.01 -15.43 -19.17
N THR A 134 -20.17 -14.72 -20.28
CA THR A 134 -19.19 -13.71 -20.73
C THR A 134 -18.92 -12.65 -19.67
N GLU A 135 -19.94 -12.22 -18.92
CA GLU A 135 -19.82 -11.25 -17.84
C GLU A 135 -18.96 -11.79 -16.69
N ILE A 136 -19.14 -13.06 -16.32
CA ILE A 136 -18.33 -13.72 -15.28
C ILE A 136 -16.88 -13.86 -15.74
N ILE A 137 -16.65 -14.31 -16.97
CA ILE A 137 -15.30 -14.41 -17.54
C ILE A 137 -14.62 -13.04 -17.52
N THR A 138 -15.31 -12.00 -18.00
CA THR A 138 -14.76 -10.65 -18.10
C THR A 138 -14.49 -10.07 -16.71
N GLY A 139 -15.44 -10.23 -15.79
CA GLY A 139 -15.31 -9.78 -14.41
C GLY A 139 -14.16 -10.46 -13.67
N TRP A 140 -14.06 -11.80 -13.75
CA TRP A 140 -12.93 -12.57 -13.23
C TRP A 140 -11.60 -12.05 -13.77
N SER A 141 -11.53 -11.75 -15.07
CA SER A 141 -10.30 -11.26 -15.71
C SER A 141 -9.87 -9.88 -15.22
N PHE A 142 -10.82 -9.01 -14.86
CA PHE A 142 -10.53 -7.74 -14.20
C PHE A 142 -10.04 -7.92 -12.76
N GLU A 143 -10.65 -8.82 -11.99
CA GLU A 143 -10.16 -9.11 -10.64
C GLU A 143 -8.75 -9.73 -10.70
N TYR A 144 -8.52 -10.67 -11.62
CA TYR A 144 -7.22 -11.29 -11.82
C TYR A 144 -6.16 -10.27 -12.23
N TYR A 145 -6.47 -9.38 -13.20
CA TYR A 145 -5.60 -8.26 -13.56
C TYR A 145 -5.23 -7.40 -12.34
N ASN A 146 -6.19 -7.08 -11.46
CA ASN A 146 -5.92 -6.26 -10.27
C ASN A 146 -5.02 -6.98 -9.27
N VAL A 147 -5.17 -8.29 -9.10
CA VAL A 147 -4.25 -9.09 -8.27
C VAL A 147 -2.85 -9.09 -8.88
N THR A 148 -2.70 -9.43 -10.17
CA THR A 148 -1.39 -9.45 -10.86
C THR A 148 -0.71 -8.08 -10.84
N LYS A 149 -1.47 -6.99 -11.07
CA LYS A 149 -0.95 -5.61 -11.03
C LYS A 149 -0.36 -5.26 -9.67
N LEU A 150 -0.98 -5.73 -8.58
CA LEU A 150 -0.59 -5.38 -7.22
C LEU A 150 0.25 -6.47 -6.54
N ALA A 151 0.51 -7.59 -7.22
CA ALA A 151 1.42 -8.63 -6.75
C ALA A 151 2.82 -8.05 -6.49
N HIS A 152 3.32 -7.16 -7.36
CA HIS A 152 4.62 -6.50 -7.16
C HIS A 152 4.69 -5.69 -5.87
N ASP A 153 3.61 -4.99 -5.51
CA ASP A 153 3.52 -4.21 -4.28
C ASP A 153 3.48 -5.12 -3.04
N ALA A 154 2.92 -6.32 -3.18
CA ALA A 154 2.96 -7.33 -2.14
C ALA A 154 4.36 -7.95 -1.99
N ILE A 155 5.04 -8.26 -3.10
CA ILE A 155 6.39 -8.85 -3.09
C ILE A 155 7.42 -7.85 -2.56
N ILE A 156 7.36 -6.58 -2.98
CA ILE A 156 8.29 -5.56 -2.44
C ILE A 156 8.12 -5.41 -0.92
N SER A 157 6.92 -5.62 -0.40
CA SER A 157 6.65 -5.62 1.04
C SER A 157 7.36 -6.77 1.75
N LEU A 158 7.63 -7.91 1.08
CA LEU A 158 8.51 -9.00 1.55
C LEU A 158 10.00 -8.65 1.42
N VAL A 159 10.42 -8.04 0.31
CA VAL A 159 11.84 -7.73 0.02
C VAL A 159 12.45 -6.80 1.07
N LEU A 160 11.68 -5.80 1.51
CA LEU A 160 12.15 -4.76 2.43
C LEU A 160 12.60 -5.30 3.81
N PRO A 161 11.80 -6.09 4.55
CA PRO A 161 12.19 -6.67 5.83
C PRO A 161 13.08 -7.92 5.69
N SER A 162 13.24 -8.48 4.50
CA SER A 162 14.01 -9.71 4.28
C SER A 162 15.52 -9.47 4.32
N HIS A 163 16.27 -10.52 4.67
CA HIS A 163 17.73 -10.52 4.73
C HIS A 163 18.35 -11.79 4.14
N GLY A 164 19.65 -11.73 3.84
CA GLY A 164 20.42 -12.90 3.40
C GLY A 164 19.84 -13.55 2.14
N LYS A 165 19.78 -14.89 2.14
CA LYS A 165 19.28 -15.67 0.99
C LYS A 165 17.80 -15.42 0.71
N VAL A 166 16.98 -15.20 1.75
CA VAL A 166 15.55 -14.91 1.58
C VAL A 166 15.36 -13.60 0.80
N LYS A 167 16.17 -12.58 1.09
CA LYS A 167 16.12 -11.32 0.33
C LYS A 167 16.51 -11.52 -1.14
N ALA A 168 17.55 -12.34 -1.40
CA ALA A 168 17.96 -12.62 -2.77
C ALA A 168 16.82 -13.30 -3.55
N GLN A 169 16.22 -14.37 -3.01
CA GLN A 169 15.06 -15.03 -3.61
C GLN A 169 13.89 -14.05 -3.81
N ALA A 170 13.59 -13.19 -2.82
CA ALA A 170 12.51 -12.20 -2.94
C ALA A 170 12.76 -11.17 -4.05
N VAL A 171 14.01 -10.79 -4.29
CA VAL A 171 14.37 -9.89 -5.40
C VAL A 171 14.27 -10.61 -6.74
N ASP A 172 14.69 -11.88 -6.81
CA ASP A 172 14.59 -12.68 -8.03
C ASP A 172 13.12 -12.88 -8.41
N PHE A 173 12.28 -13.32 -7.46
CA PHE A 173 10.84 -13.44 -7.64
C PHE A 173 10.15 -12.11 -8.02
N TYR A 174 10.56 -10.99 -7.40
CA TYR A 174 10.07 -9.66 -7.80
C TYR A 174 10.39 -9.31 -9.26
N ASN A 175 11.58 -9.67 -9.74
CA ASN A 175 12.00 -9.39 -11.10
C ASN A 175 11.30 -10.29 -12.12
N GLU A 176 11.01 -11.54 -11.75
CA GLU A 176 10.27 -12.49 -12.59
C GLU A 176 8.84 -12.02 -12.80
N GLU A 177 8.17 -11.63 -11.71
CA GLU A 177 6.80 -11.12 -11.78
C GLU A 177 6.71 -9.79 -12.57
N TYR A 178 7.80 -9.03 -12.67
CA TYR A 178 7.80 -7.69 -13.26
C TYR A 178 7.14 -7.66 -14.66
N ARG A 179 6.10 -6.84 -14.79
CA ARG A 179 5.27 -6.65 -15.99
C ARG A 179 4.33 -7.79 -16.38
N HIS A 180 4.09 -8.78 -15.51
CA HIS A 180 3.02 -9.77 -15.72
C HIS A 180 1.65 -9.11 -15.94
N ASP A 181 1.39 -7.98 -15.28
CA ASP A 181 0.19 -7.16 -15.47
C ASP A 181 -0.04 -6.73 -16.92
N LYS A 182 1.04 -6.51 -17.68
CA LYS A 182 0.95 -6.09 -19.09
C LYS A 182 0.48 -7.20 -20.02
N LEU A 183 0.59 -8.47 -19.63
CA LEU A 183 0.00 -9.60 -20.35
C LEU A 183 -1.52 -9.61 -20.17
N MET A 184 -1.96 -9.45 -18.91
CA MET A 184 -3.36 -9.36 -18.54
C MET A 184 -4.05 -8.13 -19.15
N LEU A 185 -3.36 -6.99 -19.19
CA LEU A 185 -3.82 -5.77 -19.84
C LEU A 185 -4.10 -6.00 -21.34
N LYS A 186 -3.16 -6.63 -22.06
CA LYS A 186 -3.34 -6.94 -23.49
C LYS A 186 -4.50 -7.91 -23.73
N SER A 187 -4.64 -8.90 -22.85
CA SER A 187 -5.79 -9.81 -22.89
C SER A 187 -7.11 -9.03 -22.79
N LEU A 188 -7.26 -8.15 -21.80
CA LEU A 188 -8.46 -7.32 -21.64
C LEU A 188 -8.69 -6.34 -22.80
N GLN A 189 -7.64 -5.82 -23.44
CA GLN A 189 -7.77 -5.00 -24.64
C GLN A 189 -8.40 -5.75 -25.82
N ALA A 190 -8.16 -7.07 -25.94
CA ALA A 190 -8.79 -7.89 -26.98
C ALA A 190 -10.32 -8.04 -26.79
N LEU A 191 -10.86 -7.69 -25.61
CA LEU A 191 -12.30 -7.57 -25.38
C LEU A 191 -12.86 -6.18 -25.73
N GLY A 192 -12.02 -5.26 -26.22
CA GLY A 192 -12.40 -3.92 -26.63
C GLY A 192 -12.30 -2.85 -25.54
N TYR A 193 -11.78 -3.18 -24.34
CA TYR A 193 -11.51 -2.19 -23.30
C TYR A 193 -10.26 -1.38 -23.62
N THR A 194 -10.29 -0.08 -23.38
CA THR A 194 -9.09 0.75 -23.53
C THR A 194 -8.16 0.61 -22.32
N GLU A 195 -6.87 0.93 -22.50
CA GLU A 195 -5.89 0.89 -21.41
C GLU A 195 -6.32 1.74 -20.21
N VAL A 196 -6.81 2.95 -20.45
CA VAL A 196 -7.31 3.86 -19.38
C VAL A 196 -8.45 3.20 -18.58
N GLU A 197 -9.33 2.49 -19.25
CA GLU A 197 -10.45 1.82 -18.62
C GLU A 197 -10.02 0.65 -17.74
N ILE A 198 -8.98 -0.06 -18.17
CA ILE A 198 -8.41 -1.19 -17.44
C ILE A 198 -7.60 -0.70 -16.24
N GLU A 199 -6.71 0.27 -16.45
CA GLU A 199 -5.85 0.81 -15.39
C GLU A 199 -6.63 1.54 -14.29
N SER A 200 -7.78 2.13 -14.63
CA SER A 200 -8.71 2.77 -13.68
C SER A 200 -9.80 1.85 -13.14
N SER A 201 -9.75 0.55 -13.45
CA SER A 201 -10.66 -0.43 -12.85
C SER A 201 -10.44 -0.51 -11.34
N ILE A 202 -11.52 -0.71 -10.60
CA ILE A 202 -11.50 -0.81 -9.15
C ILE A 202 -11.85 -2.25 -8.76
N PRO A 203 -10.96 -2.96 -8.04
CA PRO A 203 -11.22 -4.33 -7.63
C PRO A 203 -12.46 -4.43 -6.73
N LEU A 204 -13.09 -5.60 -6.69
CA LEU A 204 -14.12 -5.88 -5.69
C LEU A 204 -13.54 -5.80 -4.27
N PRO A 205 -14.37 -5.48 -3.25
CA PRO A 205 -13.89 -5.36 -1.87
C PRO A 205 -13.12 -6.59 -1.36
N ALA A 206 -13.56 -7.80 -1.70
CA ALA A 206 -12.84 -9.02 -1.31
C ALA A 206 -11.51 -9.17 -2.06
N THR A 207 -11.44 -8.82 -3.34
CA THR A 207 -10.19 -8.83 -4.11
C THR A 207 -9.19 -7.84 -3.51
N LEU A 208 -9.65 -6.64 -3.14
CA LEU A 208 -8.82 -5.65 -2.47
C LEU A 208 -8.37 -6.13 -1.07
N ALA A 209 -9.26 -6.80 -0.33
CA ALA A 209 -8.92 -7.39 0.96
C ALA A 209 -7.83 -8.45 0.82
N LEU A 210 -7.92 -9.30 -0.21
CA LEU A 210 -6.89 -10.28 -0.54
C LEU A 210 -5.54 -9.63 -0.83
N ILE A 211 -5.50 -8.64 -1.74
CA ILE A 211 -4.28 -7.91 -2.10
C ILE A 211 -3.65 -7.27 -0.86
N ASN A 212 -4.47 -6.60 -0.04
CA ASN A 212 -4.00 -5.96 1.19
C ASN A 212 -3.50 -6.98 2.22
N LEU A 213 -4.12 -8.16 2.32
CA LEU A 213 -3.68 -9.22 3.20
C LEU A 213 -2.28 -9.72 2.84
N LEU A 214 -2.04 -9.97 1.55
CA LEU A 214 -0.73 -10.38 1.05
C LEU A 214 0.33 -9.29 1.26
N ALA A 215 0.04 -8.04 0.89
CA ALA A 215 0.97 -6.93 1.12
C ALA A 215 1.27 -6.72 2.62
N HIS A 216 0.24 -6.84 3.46
CA HIS A 216 0.38 -6.78 4.91
C HIS A 216 1.33 -7.87 5.41
N TRP A 217 1.10 -9.13 5.04
CA TRP A 217 1.99 -10.23 5.46
C TRP A 217 3.39 -10.12 4.89
N GLY A 218 3.58 -9.65 3.67
CA GLY A 218 4.92 -9.39 3.14
C GLY A 218 5.74 -8.55 4.13
N LYS A 219 5.11 -7.51 4.70
CA LYS A 219 5.73 -6.61 5.67
C LYS A 219 5.81 -7.18 7.10
N THR A 220 4.72 -7.75 7.61
CA THR A 220 4.55 -8.06 9.04
C THR A 220 4.72 -9.54 9.37
N ASP A 221 4.51 -10.41 8.40
CA ASP A 221 4.62 -11.87 8.55
C ASP A 221 5.24 -12.55 7.31
N PRO A 222 6.53 -12.31 7.01
CA PRO A 222 7.20 -12.90 5.86
C PRO A 222 7.04 -14.42 5.75
N LEU A 223 6.97 -15.12 6.88
CA LEU A 223 6.81 -16.57 6.88
C LEU A 223 5.44 -17.01 6.34
N SER A 224 4.35 -16.34 6.76
CA SER A 224 3.02 -16.60 6.20
C SER A 224 2.92 -16.16 4.74
N TYR A 225 3.58 -15.07 4.36
CA TYR A 225 3.65 -14.65 2.96
C TYR A 225 4.31 -15.72 2.09
N MET A 226 5.53 -16.14 2.43
CA MET A 226 6.26 -17.19 1.70
C MET A 226 5.45 -18.50 1.63
N ALA A 227 4.81 -18.87 2.74
CA ALA A 227 3.98 -20.07 2.80
C ALA A 227 2.67 -19.98 1.99
N SER A 228 2.23 -18.80 1.59
CA SER A 228 0.98 -18.62 0.84
C SER A 228 1.12 -18.79 -0.67
N LEU A 229 2.32 -18.68 -1.23
CA LEU A 229 2.55 -18.60 -2.67
C LEU A 229 2.03 -19.83 -3.42
N PHE A 230 2.17 -21.04 -2.87
CA PHE A 230 1.69 -22.26 -3.54
C PHE A 230 0.16 -22.30 -3.78
N ILE A 231 -0.62 -21.49 -3.05
CA ILE A 231 -2.07 -21.38 -3.27
C ILE A 231 -2.36 -20.56 -4.55
N TYR A 232 -1.54 -19.56 -4.87
CA TYR A 232 -1.78 -18.63 -5.98
C TYR A 232 -1.01 -18.95 -7.26
N GLU A 233 0.20 -19.45 -7.12
CA GLU A 233 1.07 -19.71 -8.27
C GLU A 233 0.63 -20.91 -9.12
N GLY A 234 -0.35 -21.67 -8.61
CA GLY A 234 -1.14 -22.69 -9.29
C GLY A 234 -0.36 -23.87 -9.86
N GLU A 235 -1.10 -24.90 -10.26
CA GLU A 235 -0.55 -26.09 -10.91
C GLU A 235 -1.17 -26.25 -12.31
N VAL A 236 -0.41 -26.89 -13.23
CA VAL A 236 -0.83 -27.18 -14.62
C VAL A 236 -2.24 -27.78 -14.73
N SER A 237 -2.68 -28.53 -13.71
CA SER A 237 -4.01 -29.16 -13.66
C SER A 237 -5.17 -28.17 -13.64
N ASP A 238 -4.96 -26.98 -13.08
CA ASP A 238 -6.05 -26.04 -12.81
C ASP A 238 -6.33 -25.10 -13.99
N TYR A 239 -5.33 -24.91 -14.87
CA TYR A 239 -5.39 -23.95 -15.96
C TYR A 239 -6.07 -24.47 -17.24
N ARG A 240 -5.97 -25.77 -17.53
CA ARG A 240 -6.59 -26.34 -18.73
C ARG A 240 -8.12 -26.19 -18.71
N PRO A 241 -8.83 -26.54 -17.62
CA PRO A 241 -10.27 -26.32 -17.54
C PRO A 241 -10.66 -24.85 -17.68
N TYR A 242 -9.89 -23.92 -17.09
CA TYR A 242 -10.13 -22.48 -17.21
C TYR A 242 -10.06 -22.01 -18.67
N THR A 243 -8.95 -22.29 -19.37
CA THR A 243 -8.73 -21.86 -20.75
C THR A 243 -9.69 -22.54 -21.74
N ASP A 244 -10.02 -23.82 -21.51
CA ASP A 244 -11.05 -24.53 -22.26
C ASP A 244 -12.42 -23.88 -22.08
N ALA A 245 -12.78 -23.47 -20.86
CA ALA A 245 -14.03 -22.75 -20.61
C ALA A 245 -14.08 -21.41 -21.37
N LEU A 246 -12.97 -20.65 -21.45
CA LEU A 246 -12.92 -19.42 -22.22
C LEU A 246 -13.23 -19.67 -23.71
N ARG A 247 -12.59 -20.69 -24.29
CA ARG A 247 -12.80 -21.08 -25.70
C ARG A 247 -14.21 -21.55 -25.97
N ASN A 248 -14.73 -22.43 -25.11
CA ASN A 248 -16.06 -23.02 -25.26
C ASN A 248 -17.18 -21.97 -25.17
N ASN A 249 -16.92 -20.83 -24.50
CA ASN A 249 -17.84 -19.71 -24.40
C ASN A 249 -17.59 -18.61 -25.45
N GLY A 250 -16.76 -18.89 -26.47
CA GLY A 250 -16.58 -18.02 -27.63
C GLY A 250 -15.81 -16.74 -27.36
N MET A 251 -14.97 -16.72 -26.32
CA MET A 251 -14.08 -15.59 -26.07
C MET A 251 -13.07 -15.43 -27.22
N PRO A 252 -12.63 -14.19 -27.55
CA PRO A 252 -11.68 -13.96 -28.63
C PRO A 252 -10.35 -14.70 -28.42
N ASP A 253 -9.78 -15.28 -29.48
CA ASP A 253 -8.51 -16.03 -29.42
C ASP A 253 -7.37 -15.20 -28.81
N GLU A 254 -7.29 -13.90 -29.13
CA GLU A 254 -6.27 -12.99 -28.58
C GLU A 254 -6.44 -12.80 -27.06
N PHE A 255 -7.68 -12.76 -26.56
CA PHE A 255 -7.96 -12.68 -25.13
C PHE A 255 -7.51 -13.98 -24.45
N VAL A 256 -7.91 -15.14 -24.98
CA VAL A 256 -7.54 -16.46 -24.43
C VAL A 256 -6.01 -16.63 -24.44
N HIS A 257 -5.35 -16.29 -25.54
CA HIS A 257 -3.90 -16.39 -25.65
C HIS A 257 -3.17 -15.55 -24.60
N GLY A 258 -3.64 -14.34 -24.30
CA GLY A 258 -3.04 -13.52 -23.25
C GLY A 258 -3.12 -14.16 -21.85
N GLN A 259 -4.23 -14.85 -21.55
CA GLN A 259 -4.40 -15.61 -20.30
C GLN A 259 -3.46 -16.83 -20.26
N GLU A 260 -3.32 -17.52 -21.40
CA GLU A 260 -2.42 -18.67 -21.52
C GLU A 260 -0.95 -18.29 -21.37
N VAL A 261 -0.50 -17.23 -22.01
CA VAL A 261 0.91 -16.79 -21.90
C VAL A 261 1.26 -16.41 -20.47
N HIS A 262 0.37 -15.73 -19.75
CA HIS A 262 0.58 -15.45 -18.33
C HIS A 262 0.76 -16.75 -17.55
N ASN A 263 -0.13 -17.71 -17.77
CA ASN A 263 -0.04 -19.00 -17.12
C ASN A 263 1.23 -19.80 -17.48
N ASP A 264 1.59 -19.83 -18.77
CA ASP A 264 2.76 -20.55 -19.25
C ASP A 264 4.03 -20.02 -18.60
N ILE A 265 4.12 -18.71 -18.34
CA ILE A 265 5.24 -18.13 -17.60
C ILE A 265 5.30 -18.66 -16.16
N ASN A 266 4.17 -18.73 -15.46
CA ASN A 266 4.14 -19.28 -14.10
C ASN A 266 4.54 -20.77 -14.07
N VAL A 267 4.07 -21.55 -15.05
CA VAL A 267 4.41 -22.97 -15.16
C VAL A 267 5.89 -23.19 -15.52
N ASP A 268 6.39 -22.48 -16.54
CA ASP A 268 7.77 -22.61 -17.02
C ASP A 268 8.77 -22.02 -16.01
N GLY A 269 8.37 -20.99 -15.27
CA GLY A 269 9.11 -20.44 -14.14
C GLY A 269 9.11 -21.34 -12.91
N GLY A 270 8.26 -22.37 -12.89
CA GLY A 270 8.17 -23.29 -11.75
C GLY A 270 7.51 -22.66 -10.52
N HIS A 271 6.64 -21.67 -10.71
CA HIS A 271 6.11 -20.86 -9.61
C HIS A 271 5.32 -21.69 -8.58
N GLY A 272 4.75 -22.83 -9.01
CA GLY A 272 4.12 -23.81 -8.11
C GLY A 272 5.08 -24.37 -7.03
N PHE A 273 6.38 -24.11 -7.12
CA PHE A 273 7.38 -24.48 -6.11
C PHE A 273 7.88 -23.30 -5.27
N GLU A 274 7.44 -22.05 -5.51
CA GLU A 274 8.00 -20.85 -4.84
C GLU A 274 7.94 -20.94 -3.32
N SER A 275 6.80 -21.37 -2.76
CA SER A 275 6.71 -21.58 -1.30
C SER A 275 7.77 -22.55 -0.79
N ARG A 276 8.05 -23.63 -1.52
CA ARG A 276 9.10 -24.59 -1.14
C ARG A 276 10.49 -23.96 -1.26
N GLU A 277 10.75 -23.18 -2.32
CA GLU A 277 12.04 -22.52 -2.52
C GLU A 277 12.35 -21.55 -1.39
N PHE A 278 11.43 -20.62 -1.10
CA PHE A 278 11.54 -19.69 0.01
C PHE A 278 11.70 -20.39 1.36
N LEU A 279 10.81 -21.35 1.66
CA LEU A 279 10.82 -22.00 2.97
C LEU A 279 12.03 -22.93 3.14
N SER A 280 12.63 -23.46 2.07
CA SER A 280 13.89 -24.22 2.15
C SER A 280 15.06 -23.42 2.72
N LEU A 281 14.99 -22.09 2.64
CA LEU A 281 16.00 -21.17 3.19
C LEU A 281 15.84 -20.97 4.70
N ILE A 282 14.73 -21.44 5.29
CA ILE A 282 14.43 -21.28 6.72
C ILE A 282 14.85 -22.55 7.47
N PRO A 283 15.93 -22.49 8.27
CA PRO A 283 16.51 -23.68 8.89
C PRO A 283 15.64 -24.26 10.01
N PHE A 284 14.79 -23.45 10.64
CA PHE A 284 13.95 -23.87 11.75
C PHE A 284 12.72 -22.98 11.85
N VAL A 285 11.57 -23.60 12.09
CA VAL A 285 10.29 -22.99 12.36
C VAL A 285 9.74 -23.59 13.65
N SER A 286 9.38 -22.73 14.59
CA SER A 286 8.83 -23.15 15.87
C SER A 286 7.40 -23.68 15.72
N ASN A 287 6.94 -24.56 16.63
CA ASN A 287 5.54 -25.01 16.67
C ASN A 287 4.52 -23.87 16.75
N GLU A 288 4.92 -22.75 17.34
CA GLU A 288 4.09 -21.55 17.41
C GLU A 288 3.97 -20.86 16.05
N ASP A 289 5.09 -20.71 15.34
CA ASP A 289 5.10 -20.16 13.99
C ASP A 289 4.34 -21.05 13.03
N ILE A 290 4.46 -22.38 13.15
CA ILE A 290 3.67 -23.36 12.39
C ILE A 290 2.17 -23.08 12.56
N LYS A 291 1.67 -23.02 13.81
CA LYS A 291 0.25 -22.74 14.08
C LYS A 291 -0.21 -21.37 13.58
N ARG A 292 0.65 -20.35 13.69
CA ARG A 292 0.38 -19.00 13.17
C ARG A 292 0.24 -19.03 11.65
N VAL A 293 1.15 -19.72 10.96
CA VAL A 293 1.13 -19.86 9.49
C VAL A 293 -0.10 -20.65 9.06
N GLU A 294 -0.42 -21.79 9.69
CA GLU A 294 -1.64 -22.56 9.41
C GLU A 294 -2.90 -21.69 9.53
N PHE A 295 -3.00 -20.92 10.61
CA PHE A 295 -4.12 -20.02 10.85
C PHE A 295 -4.23 -18.91 9.79
N ASN A 296 -3.11 -18.31 9.42
CA ASN A 296 -3.06 -17.29 8.38
C ASN A 296 -3.45 -17.89 7.02
N LEU A 297 -2.90 -19.05 6.64
CA LEU A 297 -3.29 -19.74 5.41
C LEU A 297 -4.79 -20.08 5.40
N ARG A 298 -5.37 -20.49 6.54
CA ARG A 298 -6.82 -20.70 6.61
C ARG A 298 -7.60 -19.42 6.32
N ARG A 299 -7.19 -18.28 6.88
CA ARG A 299 -7.79 -16.96 6.59
C ARG A 299 -7.65 -16.56 5.13
N LEU A 300 -6.52 -16.90 4.51
CA LEU A 300 -6.30 -16.64 3.09
C LEU A 300 -7.31 -17.39 2.23
N ILE A 301 -7.48 -18.68 2.48
CA ILE A 301 -8.45 -19.54 1.77
C ILE A 301 -9.87 -19.00 1.95
N GLU A 302 -10.24 -18.60 3.17
CA GLU A 302 -11.55 -17.99 3.43
C GLU A 302 -11.72 -16.66 2.67
N THR A 303 -10.66 -15.85 2.57
CA THR A 303 -10.68 -14.60 1.80
C THR A 303 -10.81 -14.86 0.31
N GLU A 304 -10.12 -15.85 -0.25
CA GLU A 304 -10.24 -16.27 -1.64
C GLU A 304 -11.66 -16.75 -1.97
N ARG A 305 -12.28 -17.55 -1.07
CA ARG A 305 -13.67 -17.96 -1.24
C ARG A 305 -14.62 -16.75 -1.27
N LEU A 306 -14.38 -15.74 -0.43
CA LEU A 306 -15.13 -14.48 -0.48
C LEU A 306 -14.93 -13.71 -1.79
N VAL A 307 -13.73 -13.77 -2.39
CA VAL A 307 -13.49 -13.22 -3.74
C VAL A 307 -14.40 -13.92 -4.74
N HIS A 308 -14.41 -15.25 -4.74
CA HIS A 308 -15.23 -16.04 -5.66
C HIS A 308 -16.73 -15.78 -5.49
N GLU A 309 -17.21 -15.66 -4.24
CA GLU A 309 -18.58 -15.31 -3.93
C GLU A 309 -18.95 -13.89 -4.40
N GLN A 310 -18.06 -12.91 -4.22
CA GLN A 310 -18.29 -11.55 -4.71
C GLN A 310 -18.29 -11.46 -6.23
N ILE A 311 -17.42 -12.21 -6.91
CA ILE A 311 -17.40 -12.27 -8.37
C ILE A 311 -18.72 -12.84 -8.90
N MET A 312 -19.18 -13.95 -8.33
CA MET A 312 -20.46 -14.56 -8.70
C MET A 312 -21.62 -13.60 -8.44
N SER A 313 -21.72 -13.03 -7.24
CA SER A 313 -22.84 -12.15 -6.90
C SER A 313 -22.85 -10.82 -7.66
N TYR A 314 -21.69 -10.24 -7.97
CA TYR A 314 -21.58 -8.97 -8.66
C TYR A 314 -21.74 -9.13 -10.19
N TYR A 315 -20.93 -9.98 -10.82
CA TYR A 315 -20.85 -10.05 -12.28
C TYR A 315 -21.95 -10.90 -12.93
N GLN A 316 -22.71 -11.71 -12.18
CA GLN A 316 -23.93 -12.34 -12.70
C GLN A 316 -25.09 -11.35 -12.88
N SER A 317 -25.02 -10.17 -12.26
CA SER A 317 -26.09 -9.19 -12.34
C SER A 317 -26.08 -8.46 -13.69
N PRO A 318 -27.18 -8.45 -14.46
CA PRO A 318 -27.21 -7.85 -15.80
C PRO A 318 -27.12 -6.31 -15.80
N GLN A 319 -27.05 -5.67 -14.63
CA GLN A 319 -27.06 -4.21 -14.49
C GLN A 319 -25.70 -3.63 -14.06
N VAL A 320 -24.66 -4.46 -13.88
CA VAL A 320 -23.36 -3.95 -13.43
C VAL A 320 -22.52 -3.43 -14.59
N SER A 321 -21.71 -2.41 -14.31
CA SER A 321 -20.70 -1.91 -15.24
C SER A 321 -19.43 -2.76 -15.15
N ILE A 322 -18.90 -3.15 -16.29
CA ILE A 322 -17.59 -3.79 -16.40
C ILE A 322 -16.69 -2.89 -17.27
N PRO A 323 -15.48 -2.50 -16.81
CA PRO A 323 -14.96 -2.69 -15.47
C PRO A 323 -15.73 -1.91 -14.41
N ARG A 324 -15.62 -2.34 -13.15
CA ARG A 324 -16.12 -1.59 -12.00
C ARG A 324 -15.37 -0.26 -11.88
N ARG A 325 -16.11 0.84 -11.80
CA ARG A 325 -15.57 2.20 -11.61
C ARG A 325 -16.40 2.94 -10.56
N LEU A 326 -15.83 4.00 -9.99
CA LEU A 326 -16.62 4.96 -9.24
C LEU A 326 -17.54 5.68 -10.22
N ASN A 327 -18.85 5.51 -10.05
CA ASN A 327 -19.84 6.31 -10.76
C ASN A 327 -19.74 7.75 -10.24
N VAL A 328 -18.89 8.56 -10.86
CA VAL A 328 -18.86 10.02 -10.65
C VAL A 328 -19.97 10.67 -11.47
N THR A 329 -21.20 10.16 -11.36
CA THR A 329 -22.41 10.78 -11.93
C THR A 329 -23.11 11.69 -10.92
N ALA A 330 -22.49 12.02 -9.79
CA ALA A 330 -22.85 13.18 -8.97
C ALA A 330 -22.30 14.50 -9.59
N GLN A 331 -22.53 14.72 -10.88
CA GLN A 331 -22.25 16.01 -11.52
C GLN A 331 -23.11 17.16 -10.95
N SER A 332 -24.17 16.85 -10.20
CA SER A 332 -24.99 17.85 -9.50
C SER A 332 -24.28 18.54 -8.34
N GLU A 333 -23.20 17.95 -7.79
CA GLU A 333 -22.46 18.55 -6.66
C GLU A 333 -21.21 19.34 -7.09
N ILE A 334 -20.87 19.35 -8.38
CA ILE A 334 -19.76 20.15 -8.93
C ILE A 334 -20.22 21.59 -9.25
N THR A 335 -21.54 21.82 -9.38
CA THR A 335 -22.15 23.11 -9.74
C THR A 335 -21.66 24.33 -8.92
N PRO A 336 -21.49 24.25 -7.59
CA PRO A 336 -20.96 25.38 -6.80
C PRO A 336 -19.50 25.71 -7.14
N TYR A 337 -18.71 24.69 -7.50
CA TYR A 337 -17.30 24.84 -7.81
C TYR A 337 -17.12 25.39 -9.23
N THR A 338 -17.95 24.98 -10.19
CA THR A 338 -17.93 25.56 -11.55
C THR A 338 -18.25 27.06 -11.52
N ALA A 339 -19.16 27.50 -10.64
CA ALA A 339 -19.47 28.91 -10.42
C ALA A 339 -18.31 29.67 -9.75
N ALA A 340 -17.60 29.04 -8.79
CA ALA A 340 -16.39 29.60 -8.19
C ALA A 340 -15.22 29.68 -9.19
N PHE A 341 -15.09 28.72 -10.11
CA PHE A 341 -14.11 28.77 -11.20
C PHE A 341 -14.42 29.89 -12.20
N GLN A 342 -15.70 30.12 -12.52
CA GLN A 342 -16.12 31.24 -13.37
C GLN A 342 -15.93 32.61 -12.68
N SER A 343 -16.08 32.68 -11.36
CA SER A 343 -15.81 33.92 -10.61
C SER A 343 -14.31 34.23 -10.52
N VAL A 344 -13.44 33.24 -10.34
CA VAL A 344 -11.99 33.43 -10.38
C VAL A 344 -11.49 33.80 -11.79
N GLY A 345 -12.05 33.17 -12.82
CA GLY A 345 -11.77 33.52 -14.22
C GLY A 345 -12.15 34.96 -14.55
N SER A 346 -13.35 35.40 -14.13
CA SER A 346 -13.80 36.78 -14.35
C SER A 346 -13.05 37.83 -13.53
N ILE A 347 -12.57 37.48 -12.33
CA ILE A 347 -11.70 38.35 -11.52
C ILE A 347 -10.32 38.50 -12.17
N ALA A 348 -9.74 37.41 -12.70
CA ALA A 348 -8.47 37.47 -13.44
C ALA A 348 -8.61 38.28 -14.75
N GLU A 349 -9.75 38.14 -15.43
CA GLU A 349 -10.06 38.89 -16.66
C GLU A 349 -10.32 40.38 -16.40
N LEU A 350 -10.94 40.72 -15.25
CA LEU A 350 -11.07 42.10 -14.75
C LEU A 350 -9.73 42.72 -14.35
N ALA A 351 -8.83 41.94 -13.73
CA ALA A 351 -7.50 42.40 -13.36
C ALA A 351 -6.64 42.76 -14.59
N VAL A 352 -6.81 42.02 -15.70
CA VAL A 352 -6.09 42.28 -16.95
C VAL A 352 -6.73 43.42 -17.75
N ASN A 353 -8.06 43.49 -17.82
CA ASN A 353 -8.75 44.39 -18.77
C ASN A 353 -9.33 45.67 -18.16
N ALA A 354 -9.58 45.71 -16.84
CA ALA A 354 -10.19 46.86 -16.16
C ALA A 354 -9.74 46.97 -14.69
N PRO A 355 -8.43 47.12 -14.40
CA PRO A 355 -7.88 47.05 -13.04
C PRO A 355 -8.46 48.11 -12.08
N SER A 356 -8.99 49.22 -12.58
CA SER A 356 -9.67 50.24 -11.77
C SER A 356 -11.00 49.79 -11.15
N GLN A 357 -11.53 48.63 -11.55
CA GLN A 357 -12.77 48.05 -11.01
C GLN A 357 -12.52 46.99 -9.93
N LEU A 358 -11.27 46.64 -9.65
CA LEU A 358 -10.94 45.76 -8.52
C LEU A 358 -11.23 46.47 -7.19
N PRO A 359 -11.54 45.72 -6.11
CA PRO A 359 -11.55 46.27 -4.75
C PRO A 359 -10.23 47.02 -4.50
N LYS A 360 -10.29 48.20 -3.88
CA LYS A 360 -9.06 48.91 -3.52
C LYS A 360 -8.38 48.18 -2.37
N TYR A 361 -7.20 47.65 -2.64
CA TYR A 361 -6.31 47.07 -1.64
C TYR A 361 -5.21 48.10 -1.32
N ASP A 362 -4.77 48.15 -0.07
CA ASP A 362 -3.83 49.19 0.40
C ASP A 362 -2.38 48.93 -0.03
N SER A 363 -2.11 47.77 -0.64
CA SER A 363 -0.81 47.42 -1.22
C SER A 363 -0.91 46.29 -2.24
N ASP A 364 0.05 46.22 -3.16
CA ASP A 364 0.18 45.11 -4.12
C ASP A 364 0.35 43.75 -3.41
N LYS A 365 0.92 43.76 -2.20
CA LYS A 365 1.03 42.60 -1.33
C LYS A 365 -0.33 42.06 -0.89
N GLN A 366 -1.28 42.93 -0.55
CA GLN A 366 -2.63 42.50 -0.17
C GLN A 366 -3.44 41.94 -1.35
N VAL A 367 -3.20 42.47 -2.57
CA VAL A 367 -3.78 41.89 -3.79
C VAL A 367 -3.24 40.48 -4.01
N ALA A 368 -1.93 40.31 -3.92
CA ALA A 368 -1.27 39.01 -4.07
C ALA A 368 -1.72 38.01 -2.99
N ASP A 369 -1.74 38.41 -1.72
CA ASP A 369 -2.14 37.57 -0.59
C ASP A 369 -3.61 37.12 -0.72
N HIS A 370 -4.51 38.02 -1.16
CA HIS A 370 -5.93 37.68 -1.33
C HIS A 370 -6.17 36.71 -2.50
N PHE A 371 -5.48 36.90 -3.63
CA PHE A 371 -5.56 35.99 -4.78
C PHE A 371 -4.93 34.63 -4.49
N ILE A 372 -3.79 34.60 -3.80
CA ILE A 372 -3.09 33.38 -3.40
C ILE A 372 -3.92 32.60 -2.38
N PHE A 373 -4.45 33.27 -1.36
CA PHE A 373 -5.31 32.63 -0.36
C PHE A 373 -6.59 32.04 -0.99
N THR A 374 -7.21 32.76 -1.93
CA THR A 374 -8.42 32.28 -2.62
C THR A 374 -8.09 31.15 -3.60
N GLY A 375 -6.98 31.23 -4.33
CA GLY A 375 -6.52 30.20 -5.26
C GLY A 375 -6.08 28.91 -4.57
N MET A 376 -5.37 29.02 -3.44
CA MET A 376 -4.89 27.86 -2.66
C MET A 376 -6.03 27.15 -1.93
N ASN A 377 -7.01 27.88 -1.38
CA ASN A 377 -8.19 27.25 -0.78
C ASN A 377 -9.09 26.57 -1.83
N LEU A 378 -9.17 27.11 -3.05
CA LEU A 378 -9.86 26.46 -4.15
C LEU A 378 -9.11 25.19 -4.62
N LEU A 379 -7.78 25.24 -4.73
CA LEU A 379 -6.95 24.09 -5.07
C LEU A 379 -7.04 22.98 -4.02
N ALA A 380 -6.93 23.31 -2.73
CA ALA A 380 -7.00 22.34 -1.64
C ALA A 380 -8.38 21.67 -1.51
N SER A 381 -9.46 22.37 -1.86
CA SER A 381 -10.82 21.81 -1.83
C SER A 381 -11.20 21.00 -3.08
N VAL A 382 -10.54 21.27 -4.22
CA VAL A 382 -10.87 20.67 -5.52
C VAL A 382 -9.95 19.51 -5.88
N LEU A 383 -8.64 19.59 -5.60
CA LEU A 383 -7.64 18.58 -6.00
C LEU A 383 -7.93 17.14 -5.56
N PRO A 384 -8.45 16.86 -4.34
CA PRO A 384 -8.80 15.50 -3.93
C PRO A 384 -9.94 14.87 -4.74
N ARG A 385 -10.63 15.65 -5.57
CA ARG A 385 -11.87 15.27 -6.27
C ARG A 385 -11.76 15.36 -7.79
N VAL A 386 -10.59 15.73 -8.32
CA VAL A 386 -10.34 15.80 -9.76
C VAL A 386 -9.76 14.46 -10.23
N PRO A 387 -10.37 13.79 -11.23
CA PRO A 387 -9.79 12.58 -11.82
C PRO A 387 -8.38 12.86 -12.38
N ASP A 388 -7.44 11.93 -12.17
CA ASP A 388 -6.01 12.08 -12.50
C ASP A 388 -5.75 12.59 -13.93
N ALA A 389 -6.57 12.16 -14.90
CA ALA A 389 -6.48 12.59 -16.30
C ALA A 389 -6.64 14.12 -16.52
N ASN A 390 -7.21 14.85 -15.55
CA ASN A 390 -7.42 16.29 -15.62
C ASN A 390 -6.46 17.11 -14.73
N VAL A 391 -5.72 16.45 -13.83
CA VAL A 391 -4.68 17.10 -12.99
C VAL A 391 -3.59 17.71 -13.88
N HIS A 392 -3.23 17.04 -14.98
CA HIS A 392 -2.26 17.54 -15.96
C HIS A 392 -2.76 18.77 -16.78
N LYS A 393 -4.08 18.97 -16.90
CA LYS A 393 -4.64 20.19 -17.54
C LYS A 393 -4.67 21.37 -16.57
N LEU A 394 -4.99 21.12 -15.30
CA LEU A 394 -4.95 22.11 -14.22
C LEU A 394 -3.53 22.63 -14.00
N SER A 395 -2.52 21.76 -14.03
CA SER A 395 -1.12 22.17 -13.93
C SER A 395 -0.68 23.06 -15.09
N LYS A 396 -1.11 22.78 -16.33
CA LYS A 396 -0.84 23.66 -17.49
C LYS A 396 -1.47 25.05 -17.37
N TYR A 397 -2.65 25.16 -16.76
CA TYR A 397 -3.28 26.46 -16.47
C TYR A 397 -2.50 27.23 -15.39
N PHE A 398 -2.08 26.54 -14.33
CA PHE A 398 -1.26 27.12 -13.26
C PHE A 398 0.12 27.60 -13.78
N VAL A 399 0.73 26.83 -14.69
CA VAL A 399 1.98 27.18 -15.39
C VAL A 399 1.81 28.40 -16.30
N ARG A 400 0.70 28.50 -17.04
CA ARG A 400 0.40 29.69 -17.86
C ARG A 400 0.16 30.94 -17.00
N PHE A 401 -0.50 30.80 -15.86
CA PHE A 401 -0.75 31.87 -14.91
C PHE A 401 0.55 32.46 -14.34
N ASN A 402 1.47 31.60 -13.88
CA ASN A 402 2.79 32.03 -13.39
C ASN A 402 3.69 32.65 -14.48
N ARG A 403 3.54 32.22 -15.75
CA ARG A 403 4.24 32.84 -16.90
C ARG A 403 3.75 34.25 -17.23
N HIS A 404 2.49 34.61 -16.95
CA HIS A 404 2.00 35.97 -17.18
C HIS A 404 2.31 36.93 -16.03
N ALA A 405 2.38 36.43 -14.80
CA ALA A 405 2.86 37.20 -13.65
C ALA A 405 4.37 37.55 -13.71
N SER A 406 5.11 36.99 -14.68
CA SER A 406 6.57 37.15 -14.86
C SER A 406 6.97 37.94 -16.11
N SER A 407 6.04 38.70 -16.73
CA SER A 407 6.40 39.58 -17.86
C SER A 407 7.30 40.77 -17.45
N GLU A 408 8.10 41.23 -18.41
CA GLU A 408 9.41 41.92 -18.31
C GLU A 408 9.50 43.23 -17.49
N GLU A 409 8.43 43.80 -16.97
CA GLU A 409 8.50 45.09 -16.23
C GLU A 409 9.02 44.98 -14.79
N LEU A 410 9.27 43.77 -14.27
CA LEU A 410 9.64 43.54 -12.86
C LEU A 410 11.08 43.04 -12.61
N PHE A 411 11.93 42.97 -13.64
CA PHE A 411 13.21 42.22 -13.59
C PHE A 411 14.48 43.03 -13.32
N GLU A 412 14.41 44.35 -13.08
CA GLU A 412 15.63 45.19 -13.02
C GLU A 412 16.43 45.19 -11.70
N ASN A 413 16.25 44.25 -10.75
CA ASN A 413 17.14 44.17 -9.58
C ASN A 413 17.52 42.74 -9.19
N ILE A 414 18.79 42.38 -9.42
CA ILE A 414 19.43 41.06 -9.24
C ILE A 414 19.62 40.65 -7.76
N HIS A 415 18.89 41.25 -6.82
CA HIS A 415 18.93 40.85 -5.39
C HIS A 415 17.69 40.09 -4.89
N VAL A 416 16.73 39.76 -5.78
CA VAL A 416 15.44 39.14 -5.39
C VAL A 416 15.35 37.64 -5.73
N ALA A 417 16.40 37.03 -6.32
CA ALA A 417 16.40 35.61 -6.66
C ALA A 417 16.49 34.70 -5.41
N ASP A 418 17.27 35.09 -4.40
CA ASP A 418 17.47 34.28 -3.17
C ASP A 418 16.24 34.28 -2.24
N GLU A 419 15.49 35.39 -2.16
CA GLU A 419 14.28 35.44 -1.32
C GLU A 419 13.11 34.65 -1.93
N LYS A 420 13.04 34.54 -3.27
CA LYS A 420 11.97 33.81 -3.96
C LYS A 420 12.21 32.30 -4.00
N LEU A 421 13.46 31.85 -4.11
CA LEU A 421 13.82 30.45 -3.92
C LEU A 421 13.54 30.01 -2.48
N ASN A 422 13.90 30.83 -1.48
CA ASN A 422 13.55 30.56 -0.08
C ASN A 422 12.03 30.53 0.15
N PHE A 423 11.26 31.39 -0.52
CA PHE A 423 9.80 31.40 -0.41
C PHE A 423 9.14 30.17 -1.07
N ILE A 424 9.60 29.74 -2.25
CA ILE A 424 9.12 28.51 -2.91
C ILE A 424 9.49 27.29 -2.05
N SER A 425 10.71 27.23 -1.52
CA SER A 425 11.14 26.18 -0.60
C SER A 425 10.27 26.11 0.65
N LEU A 426 9.96 27.25 1.28
CA LEU A 426 9.06 27.31 2.44
C LEU A 426 7.62 26.86 2.13
N GLN A 427 7.10 27.16 0.94
CA GLN A 427 5.76 26.75 0.52
C GLN A 427 5.69 25.25 0.13
N VAL A 428 6.75 24.71 -0.47
CA VAL A 428 6.91 23.26 -0.68
C VAL A 428 7.04 22.54 0.66
N LEU A 429 7.78 23.10 1.62
CA LEU A 429 7.93 22.60 2.99
C LEU A 429 6.60 22.59 3.75
N GLU A 430 5.80 23.66 3.68
CA GLU A 430 4.50 23.73 4.38
C GLU A 430 3.46 22.77 3.75
N ALA A 431 3.49 22.59 2.43
CA ALA A 431 2.65 21.61 1.74
C ALA A 431 3.07 20.16 2.05
N SER A 432 4.38 19.91 2.16
CA SER A 432 4.94 18.61 2.56
C SER A 432 4.55 18.23 3.98
N TYR A 433 4.53 19.19 4.90
CA TYR A 433 4.12 19.00 6.30
C TYR A 433 2.65 18.60 6.43
N LYS A 434 1.77 19.09 5.54
CA LYS A 434 0.33 18.77 5.55
C LYS A 434 -0.03 17.53 4.73
N ASN A 435 0.78 17.18 3.73
CA ASN A 435 0.62 15.96 2.93
C ASN A 435 1.95 15.57 2.25
N PRO A 436 2.62 14.48 2.71
CA PRO A 436 3.93 14.07 2.22
C PRO A 436 3.99 13.78 0.71
N MET A 437 2.89 13.27 0.13
CA MET A 437 2.80 12.96 -1.31
C MET A 437 2.76 14.22 -2.18
N ILE A 438 2.15 15.30 -1.68
CA ILE A 438 2.14 16.62 -2.34
C ILE A 438 3.55 17.23 -2.28
N GLY A 439 4.23 17.06 -1.14
CA GLY A 439 5.62 17.44 -0.97
C GLY A 439 6.53 16.78 -2.01
N LEU A 440 6.44 15.46 -2.16
CA LEU A 440 7.19 14.70 -3.16
C LEU A 440 6.90 15.13 -4.60
N PHE A 441 5.65 15.42 -4.94
CA PHE A 441 5.28 15.84 -6.30
C PHE A 441 5.79 17.25 -6.62
N LEU A 442 5.72 18.17 -5.65
CA LEU A 442 6.29 19.51 -5.78
C LEU A 442 7.82 19.47 -5.86
N TYR A 443 8.45 18.60 -5.07
CA TYR A 443 9.90 18.35 -5.12
C TYR A 443 10.34 17.86 -6.51
N LYS A 444 9.64 16.86 -7.07
CA LYS A 444 9.86 16.39 -8.45
C LYS A 444 9.68 17.51 -9.48
N THR A 445 8.65 18.34 -9.31
CA THR A 445 8.36 19.46 -10.24
C THR A 445 9.43 20.54 -10.18
N VAL A 446 9.98 20.84 -9.00
CA VAL A 446 11.10 21.77 -8.82
C VAL A 446 12.38 21.21 -9.47
N ILE A 447 12.63 19.91 -9.30
CA ILE A 447 13.74 19.21 -9.97
C ILE A 447 13.59 19.27 -11.50
N GLU A 448 12.41 18.95 -12.04
CA GLU A 448 12.11 19.04 -13.48
C GLU A 448 12.22 20.49 -14.02
N GLN A 449 11.93 21.49 -13.19
CA GLN A 449 12.13 22.90 -13.53
C GLN A 449 13.60 23.31 -13.52
N LEU A 450 14.39 22.90 -12.53
CA LEU A 450 15.83 23.14 -12.49
C LEU A 450 16.52 22.53 -13.72
N PHE A 451 16.11 21.32 -14.14
CA PHE A 451 16.61 20.67 -15.34
C PHE A 451 16.10 21.26 -16.66
N SER A 452 14.98 22.00 -16.67
CA SER A 452 14.48 22.69 -17.88
C SER A 452 14.91 24.15 -17.98
N PHE A 453 15.46 24.73 -16.91
CA PHE A 453 16.00 26.08 -16.89
C PHE A 453 17.44 26.15 -17.45
N ASP A 454 18.16 25.04 -17.48
CA ASP A 454 19.61 25.01 -17.74
C ASP A 454 20.01 24.42 -19.10
N ALA A 455 19.19 24.65 -20.13
CA ALA A 455 19.56 24.33 -21.51
C ALA A 455 20.18 25.53 -22.26
N SER A 456 20.44 26.66 -21.59
CA SER A 456 20.85 27.87 -22.30
C SER A 456 21.88 28.79 -21.66
N ASN A 457 22.34 28.62 -20.41
CA ASN A 457 23.47 29.41 -19.91
C ASN A 457 24.20 28.76 -18.72
N ASP A 458 25.45 28.37 -18.99
CA ASP A 458 26.53 27.96 -18.08
C ASP A 458 26.55 26.48 -17.62
N GLU A 459 27.17 25.63 -18.46
CA GLU A 459 27.21 24.16 -18.40
C GLU A 459 27.84 23.51 -17.15
N ASN A 460 28.16 24.21 -16.05
CA ASN A 460 29.01 23.64 -15.00
C ASN A 460 28.58 23.80 -13.51
N ASP A 461 27.38 24.29 -13.17
CA ASP A 461 26.97 24.43 -11.75
C ASP A 461 25.68 23.70 -11.37
N GLY A 462 25.09 22.91 -12.27
CA GLY A 462 23.85 22.15 -11.98
C GLY A 462 24.03 21.09 -10.89
N VAL A 463 25.15 20.36 -10.92
CA VAL A 463 25.47 19.32 -9.92
C VAL A 463 25.78 19.97 -8.55
N GLY A 464 26.59 21.03 -8.52
CA GLY A 464 26.96 21.72 -7.28
C GLY A 464 25.81 22.46 -6.59
N LYS A 465 24.77 22.86 -7.33
CA LYS A 465 23.52 23.38 -6.76
C LYS A 465 22.66 22.27 -6.15
N LEU A 466 22.61 21.10 -6.78
CA LEU A 466 21.90 19.92 -6.28
C LEU A 466 22.55 19.37 -5.00
N GLU A 467 23.89 19.33 -4.95
CA GLU A 467 24.65 18.92 -3.76
C GLU A 467 24.44 19.88 -2.58
N ARG A 468 24.48 21.20 -2.80
CA ARG A 468 24.18 22.19 -1.75
C ARG A 468 22.75 22.08 -1.22
N PHE A 469 21.79 21.96 -2.13
CA PHE A 469 20.39 21.79 -1.73
C PHE A 469 20.17 20.48 -0.94
N HIS A 470 20.90 19.42 -1.29
CA HIS A 470 20.93 18.16 -0.54
C HIS A 470 21.50 18.31 0.88
N GLU A 471 22.62 19.01 1.02
CA GLU A 471 23.26 19.28 2.32
C GLU A 471 22.34 20.11 3.23
N GLU A 472 21.73 21.18 2.70
CA GLU A 472 20.83 22.06 3.45
C GLU A 472 19.57 21.33 3.94
N LEU A 473 18.96 20.47 3.11
CA LEU A 473 17.81 19.67 3.51
C LEU A 473 18.19 18.63 4.58
N THR A 474 19.34 17.99 4.43
CA THR A 474 19.81 16.97 5.38
C THR A 474 20.12 17.60 6.73
N GLU A 475 20.81 18.74 6.77
CA GLU A 475 21.10 19.49 7.99
C GLU A 475 19.80 19.97 8.67
N TYR A 476 18.84 20.49 7.90
CA TYR A 476 17.56 20.95 8.44
C TYR A 476 16.76 19.82 9.09
N PHE A 477 16.55 18.69 8.40
CA PHE A 477 15.75 17.58 8.95
C PHE A 477 16.43 16.87 10.13
N THR A 478 17.76 16.82 10.15
CA THR A 478 18.52 16.27 11.30
C THR A 478 18.56 17.22 12.50
N SER A 479 18.36 18.53 12.29
CA SER A 479 18.37 19.54 13.35
C SER A 479 17.06 19.66 14.15
N ILE A 480 15.96 19.04 13.69
CA ILE A 480 14.64 19.14 14.35
C ILE A 480 14.25 17.79 14.98
N PRO A 481 14.38 17.63 16.30
CA PRO A 481 13.98 16.41 16.99
C PRO A 481 12.48 16.12 16.79
N GLY A 482 12.15 14.95 16.22
CA GLY A 482 10.77 14.50 16.04
C GLY A 482 10.05 15.02 14.78
N ALA A 483 10.75 15.67 13.85
CA ALA A 483 10.14 16.17 12.60
C ALA A 483 9.71 15.08 11.62
N LEU A 484 10.30 13.89 11.72
CA LEU A 484 10.01 12.72 10.88
C LEU A 484 9.93 11.50 11.80
N SER A 485 8.92 10.66 11.62
CA SER A 485 8.91 9.31 12.19
C SER A 485 10.08 8.48 11.66
N GLU A 486 10.46 7.40 12.36
CA GLU A 486 11.53 6.49 11.87
C GLU A 486 11.24 5.96 10.45
N THR A 487 9.96 5.76 10.12
CA THR A 487 9.54 5.31 8.78
C THR A 487 9.77 6.39 7.73
N GLU A 488 9.49 7.65 8.05
CA GLU A 488 9.68 8.78 7.14
C GLU A 488 11.17 9.11 6.97
N MET A 489 11.97 9.01 8.04
CA MET A 489 13.44 9.09 7.96
C MET A 489 14.03 7.98 7.11
N TYR A 490 13.56 6.74 7.27
CA TYR A 490 14.02 5.61 6.47
C TYR A 490 13.67 5.77 4.99
N TYR A 491 12.46 6.24 4.68
CA TYR A 491 12.04 6.53 3.31
C TYR A 491 12.86 7.67 2.71
N PHE A 492 13.08 8.75 3.44
CA PHE A 492 13.96 9.85 3.04
C PHE A 492 15.38 9.37 2.70
N HIS A 493 15.98 8.54 3.54
CA HIS A 493 17.30 7.95 3.28
C HIS A 493 17.33 7.02 2.06
N SER A 494 16.27 6.23 1.83
CA SER A 494 16.18 5.36 0.65
C SER A 494 16.11 6.16 -0.66
N GLN A 495 15.38 7.29 -0.66
CA GLN A 495 15.28 8.16 -1.83
C GLN A 495 16.61 8.90 -2.07
N ILE A 496 17.31 9.30 -1.00
CA ILE A 496 18.68 9.82 -1.08
C ILE A 496 19.62 8.79 -1.72
N TYR A 497 19.51 7.52 -1.34
CA TYR A 497 20.33 6.46 -1.93
C TYR A 497 20.08 6.29 -3.43
N VAL A 498 18.81 6.30 -3.87
CA VAL A 498 18.45 6.23 -5.30
C VAL A 498 18.96 7.46 -6.07
N LEU A 499 18.85 8.65 -5.48
CA LEU A 499 19.35 9.89 -6.08
C LEU A 499 20.88 9.85 -6.25
N ASN A 500 21.62 9.39 -5.24
CA ASN A 500 23.07 9.24 -5.29
C ASN A 500 23.51 8.21 -6.34
N GLN A 501 22.74 7.13 -6.53
CA GLN A 501 23.00 6.17 -7.61
C GLN A 501 22.81 6.82 -8.98
N ALA A 502 21.73 7.59 -9.17
CA ALA A 502 21.45 8.31 -10.40
C ALA A 502 22.49 9.39 -10.71
N LEU A 503 22.92 10.17 -9.71
CA LEU A 503 23.98 11.17 -9.84
C LEU A 503 25.33 10.51 -10.20
N SER A 504 25.71 9.41 -9.55
CA SER A 504 26.96 8.69 -9.89
C SER A 504 26.95 8.07 -11.30
N GLN A 505 25.77 7.85 -11.88
CA GLN A 505 25.62 7.42 -13.27
C GLN A 505 25.66 8.59 -14.26
N LEU A 506 25.32 9.80 -13.83
CA LEU A 506 25.43 11.02 -14.63
C LEU A 506 26.86 11.60 -14.63
N GLU A 507 27.64 11.35 -13.58
CA GLU A 507 29.06 11.71 -13.50
C GLU A 507 29.98 10.81 -14.35
N LYS A 508 29.52 9.62 -14.73
CA LYS A 508 30.23 8.66 -15.60
C LYS A 508 29.88 8.90 -17.06
#